data_AF-A0A976RQY3-F1
#
_entry.id   AF-A0A976RQY3-F1
#
_cell.length_a   1.000
_cell.length_b   1.000
_cell.length_c   1.000
_cell.angle_alpha   90.00
_cell.angle_beta   90.00
_cell.angle_gamma   90.00
#
_symmetry.space_group_name_H-M   'P 1'
#
loop_
_entity.id
_entity.type
_entity.pdbx_description
1 polymer ?
#
loop_
_entity_poly.entity_id
_entity_poly.type
_entity_poly.pdbx_seq_one_letter_code
_entity_poly.pdbx_strand_id
1 'polypeptide(L)'
;MNNNMGRLTLIALLLVGLPLTGLTNNDVIASANGTDRVTTKKIGIMVALKQKYGYMNNQFIHFWSYYNKTKFTKKLRGDHWLTVNGDGTADTYFKVHGNLVTYHSLEPTKNGGVAGAKVLTHHTTVSNLKKHYYGNHKQRSKVNRYDRIIKNSTW
;
A
#
# COMPACT_ATOMS: atom_id res chain seq x y z
N MET A 1 2.15 -4.55 -48.29
CA MET A 1 2.27 -5.79 -47.50
C MET A 1 3.43 -5.62 -46.55
N ASN A 2 3.17 -5.77 -45.25
CA ASN A 2 4.13 -5.64 -44.14
C ASN A 2 5.28 -6.65 -44.26
N ASN A 3 6.44 -6.33 -43.67
CA ASN A 3 6.95 -7.06 -42.50
C ASN A 3 8.18 -6.36 -41.90
N ASN A 4 7.90 -5.60 -40.83
CA ASN A 4 8.86 -5.28 -39.78
C ASN A 4 9.17 -6.56 -39.00
N MET A 5 10.41 -7.05 -39.02
CA MET A 5 10.91 -8.00 -38.02
C MET A 5 11.98 -7.31 -37.18
N GLY A 6 11.52 -6.70 -36.08
CA GLY A 6 12.38 -6.20 -35.01
C GLY A 6 13.02 -7.37 -34.27
N ARG A 7 14.35 -7.31 -34.16
CA ARG A 7 15.17 -8.26 -33.40
C ARG A 7 14.88 -8.14 -31.90
N LEU A 8 14.50 -9.25 -31.27
CA LEU A 8 14.45 -9.39 -29.81
C LEU A 8 15.84 -9.79 -29.30
N THR A 9 16.52 -8.87 -28.62
CA THR A 9 17.75 -9.17 -27.90
C THR A 9 17.39 -9.79 -26.54
N LEU A 10 17.77 -11.06 -26.35
CA LEU A 10 17.63 -11.78 -25.09
C LEU A 10 18.76 -11.33 -24.13
N ILE A 11 18.41 -10.60 -23.07
CA ILE A 11 19.38 -10.26 -22.00
C ILE A 11 19.32 -11.37 -20.95
N ALA A 12 20.30 -12.27 -20.96
CA ALA A 12 20.56 -13.19 -19.86
C ALA A 12 21.24 -12.41 -18.72
N LEU A 13 20.56 -12.26 -17.58
CA LEU A 13 21.16 -11.71 -16.37
C LEU A 13 21.93 -12.83 -15.65
N LEU A 14 23.27 -12.76 -15.67
CA LEU A 14 24.12 -13.60 -14.82
C LEU A 14 23.84 -13.27 -13.34
N LEU A 15 23.40 -14.27 -12.58
CA LEU A 15 23.42 -14.26 -11.12
C LEU A 15 24.86 -14.46 -10.66
N VAL A 16 25.59 -13.37 -10.43
CA VAL A 16 26.87 -13.41 -9.70
C VAL A 16 26.54 -13.32 -8.21
N GLY A 17 26.92 -14.35 -7.46
CA GLY A 17 26.67 -14.46 -6.03
C GLY A 17 27.32 -13.32 -5.25
N LEU A 18 26.49 -12.55 -4.54
CA LEU A 18 26.92 -11.67 -3.46
C LEU A 18 26.57 -12.33 -2.12
N PRO A 19 27.46 -12.24 -1.11
CA PRO A 19 27.20 -12.82 0.20
C PRO A 19 25.98 -12.16 0.86
N LEU A 20 25.13 -13.00 1.43
CA LEU A 20 23.89 -12.65 2.12
C LEU A 20 24.20 -12.06 3.50
N THR A 21 24.72 -10.83 3.56
CA THR A 21 24.82 -10.08 4.81
C THR A 21 23.58 -9.20 4.99
N GLY A 22 22.89 -9.42 6.11
CA GLY A 22 21.54 -8.96 6.41
C GLY A 22 21.19 -7.52 6.05
N LEU A 23 20.07 -7.37 5.33
CA LEU A 23 19.30 -6.14 5.23
C LEU A 23 17.86 -6.44 5.64
N THR A 24 17.57 -6.33 6.94
CA THR A 24 16.20 -6.32 7.45
C THR A 24 15.60 -4.94 7.16
N ASN A 25 15.06 -4.74 5.95
CA ASN A 25 14.15 -3.63 5.64
C ASN A 25 13.14 -4.11 4.59
N ASN A 26 12.19 -4.95 5.01
CA ASN A 26 11.12 -5.51 4.17
C ASN A 26 10.08 -4.46 3.69
N ASP A 27 10.35 -3.16 3.77
CA ASP A 27 9.35 -2.09 3.60
C ASP A 27 9.50 -1.27 2.30
N VAL A 28 10.36 -1.68 1.38
CA VAL A 28 10.55 -0.97 0.10
C VAL A 28 10.41 -1.90 -1.09
N ILE A 29 9.35 -1.69 -1.88
CA ILE A 29 9.19 -2.33 -3.19
C ILE A 29 9.80 -1.37 -4.22
N ALA A 30 10.95 -1.76 -4.76
CA ALA A 30 11.65 -0.97 -5.77
C ALA A 30 10.77 -0.79 -7.02
N SER A 31 10.61 0.45 -7.47
CA SER A 31 10.04 0.76 -8.79
C SER A 31 11.16 0.67 -9.82
N ALA A 32 10.93 0.02 -10.97
CA ALA A 32 11.93 -0.23 -12.02
C ALA A 32 12.60 1.03 -12.62
N ASN A 33 12.08 2.23 -12.33
CA ASN A 33 12.64 3.50 -12.78
C ASN A 33 13.05 4.33 -11.55
N GLY A 34 14.36 4.39 -11.30
CA GLY A 34 14.99 4.68 -10.01
C GLY A 34 14.94 6.10 -9.45
N THR A 35 13.83 6.82 -9.53
CA THR A 35 13.72 8.15 -8.87
C THR A 35 12.53 8.32 -7.93
N ASP A 36 11.57 7.38 -7.91
CA ASP A 36 10.38 7.50 -7.05
C ASP A 36 10.07 6.15 -6.38
N ARG A 37 10.69 5.90 -5.22
CA ARG A 37 10.49 4.66 -4.45
C ARG A 37 9.08 4.67 -3.85
N VAL A 38 8.27 3.69 -4.23
CA VAL A 38 6.93 3.48 -3.66
C VAL A 38 7.10 2.64 -2.40
N THR A 39 7.02 3.30 -1.24
CA THR A 39 7.13 2.65 0.07
C THR A 39 5.85 1.86 0.42
N THR A 40 5.92 0.93 1.38
CA THR A 40 4.73 0.23 1.88
C THR A 40 3.65 1.20 2.38
N LYS A 41 4.05 2.30 3.02
CA LYS A 41 3.12 3.36 3.44
C LYS A 41 2.37 4.00 2.26
N LYS A 42 3.08 4.32 1.16
CA LYS A 42 2.44 4.82 -0.08
C LYS A 42 1.49 3.78 -0.67
N ILE A 43 1.80 2.48 -0.57
CA ILE A 43 0.87 1.41 -0.96
C ILE A 43 -0.38 1.44 -0.08
N GLY A 44 -0.24 1.58 1.24
CA GLY A 44 -1.37 1.73 2.16
C GLY A 44 -2.27 2.91 1.82
N ILE A 45 -1.67 4.07 1.50
CA ILE A 45 -2.41 5.26 1.04
C ILE A 45 -3.22 4.94 -0.23
N MET A 46 -2.62 4.26 -1.21
CA MET A 46 -3.33 3.87 -2.43
C MET A 46 -4.45 2.84 -2.17
N VAL A 47 -4.25 1.92 -1.23
CA VAL A 47 -5.30 0.96 -0.80
C VAL A 47 -6.47 1.70 -0.16
N ALA A 48 -6.21 2.64 0.76
CA ALA A 48 -7.25 3.44 1.39
C ALA A 48 -8.04 4.26 0.35
N LEU A 49 -7.35 4.91 -0.59
CA LEU A 49 -7.97 5.60 -1.72
C LEU A 49 -8.80 4.66 -2.62
N LYS A 50 -8.37 3.40 -2.79
CA LYS A 50 -9.15 2.38 -3.51
C LYS A 50 -10.43 1.99 -2.78
N GLN A 51 -10.39 1.87 -1.45
CA GLN A 51 -11.55 1.46 -0.66
C GLN A 51 -12.60 2.57 -0.60
N LYS A 52 -12.20 3.82 -0.34
CA LYS A 52 -13.13 4.93 -0.08
C LYS A 52 -12.56 6.27 -0.56
N TYR A 53 -12.37 6.45 -1.87
CA TYR A 53 -11.66 7.61 -2.44
C TYR A 53 -12.15 8.97 -1.92
N GLY A 54 -13.46 9.25 -1.98
CA GLY A 54 -14.01 10.54 -1.57
C GLY A 54 -13.80 10.83 -0.08
N TYR A 55 -14.13 9.86 0.77
CA TYR A 55 -13.92 9.94 2.23
C TYR A 55 -12.43 10.11 2.56
N MET A 56 -11.56 9.21 2.08
CA MET A 56 -10.13 9.24 2.42
C MET A 56 -9.42 10.49 1.88
N ASN A 57 -9.76 10.94 0.67
CA ASN A 57 -9.18 12.16 0.10
C ASN A 57 -9.50 13.39 0.97
N ASN A 58 -10.67 13.43 1.60
CA ASN A 58 -11.05 14.47 2.56
C ASN A 58 -10.34 14.27 3.90
N GLN A 59 -10.42 13.05 4.46
CA GLN A 59 -9.95 12.74 5.80
C GLN A 59 -8.44 12.92 5.97
N PHE A 60 -7.63 12.47 5.00
CA PHE A 60 -6.17 12.66 5.07
C PHE A 60 -5.75 14.12 5.19
N ILE A 61 -6.56 15.06 4.69
CA ILE A 61 -6.24 16.49 4.70
C ILE A 61 -6.69 17.14 6.01
N HIS A 62 -7.75 16.62 6.63
CA HIS A 62 -8.45 17.30 7.72
C HIS A 62 -8.25 16.66 9.10
N PHE A 63 -7.78 15.41 9.17
CA PHE A 63 -7.72 14.65 10.43
C PHE A 63 -6.35 14.05 10.69
N TRP A 64 -6.07 13.78 11.97
CA TRP A 64 -4.85 13.10 12.38
C TRP A 64 -4.84 11.66 11.90
N SER A 65 -4.06 11.43 10.86
CA SER A 65 -3.95 10.14 10.21
C SER A 65 -2.67 9.44 10.66
N TYR A 66 -2.78 8.14 10.92
CA TYR A 66 -1.67 7.32 11.41
C TYR A 66 -1.44 6.08 10.57
N TYR A 67 -0.18 5.65 10.52
CA TYR A 67 0.28 4.42 9.87
C TYR A 67 1.20 3.65 10.81
N ASN A 68 1.01 2.33 10.97
CA ASN A 68 1.97 1.47 11.67
C ASN A 68 1.77 0.00 11.28
N LYS A 69 2.57 -0.92 11.84
CA LYS A 69 2.38 -2.37 11.74
C LYS A 69 1.51 -2.86 12.91
N THR A 70 0.50 -3.66 12.59
CA THR A 70 -0.51 -4.17 13.50
C THR A 70 0.09 -5.23 14.43
N LYS A 71 -0.10 -5.03 15.74
CA LYS A 71 0.23 -6.00 16.80
C LYS A 71 -1.00 -6.66 17.44
N PHE A 72 -2.19 -6.11 17.20
CA PHE A 72 -3.33 -6.27 18.11
C PHE A 72 -4.24 -7.48 17.87
N THR A 73 -4.33 -8.02 16.65
CA THR A 73 -5.25 -9.15 16.39
C THR A 73 -4.51 -10.32 15.75
N LYS A 74 -4.75 -11.56 16.21
CA LYS A 74 -4.11 -12.76 15.65
C LYS A 74 -4.33 -12.88 14.13
N LYS A 75 -5.52 -12.46 13.64
CA LYS A 75 -5.91 -12.53 12.23
C LYS A 75 -5.22 -11.47 11.35
N LEU A 76 -4.94 -10.28 11.87
CA LEU A 76 -4.29 -9.18 11.14
C LEU A 76 -2.85 -8.95 11.62
N ARG A 77 -2.29 -9.92 12.36
CA ARG A 77 -0.95 -9.79 12.92
C ARG A 77 0.06 -9.68 11.79
N GLY A 78 0.89 -8.64 11.86
CA GLY A 78 1.90 -8.35 10.84
C GLY A 78 1.37 -7.61 9.62
N ASP A 79 0.07 -7.31 9.54
CA ASP A 79 -0.45 -6.35 8.56
C ASP A 79 0.02 -4.95 8.92
N HIS A 80 0.20 -4.10 7.92
CA HIS A 80 0.25 -2.66 8.08
C HIS A 80 -1.18 -2.14 8.24
N TRP A 81 -1.34 -1.05 8.99
CA TRP A 81 -2.63 -0.41 9.16
C TRP A 81 -2.52 1.09 8.95
N LEU A 82 -3.64 1.66 8.51
CA LEU A 82 -3.82 3.09 8.32
C LEU A 82 -5.18 3.48 8.92
N THR A 83 -5.19 4.53 9.74
CA THR A 83 -6.41 5.11 10.30
C THR A 83 -6.47 6.61 10.04
N VAL A 84 -7.69 7.13 9.94
CA VAL A 84 -7.99 8.56 10.05
C VAL A 84 -8.77 8.90 11.33
N ASN A 85 -9.08 7.91 12.17
CA ASN A 85 -10.01 8.05 13.30
C ASN A 85 -9.35 8.38 14.64
N GLY A 86 -8.01 8.36 14.75
CA GLY A 86 -7.29 8.71 16.00
C GLY A 86 -7.52 7.74 17.17
N ASP A 87 -8.57 6.94 17.16
CA ASP A 87 -8.72 5.72 17.94
C ASP A 87 -8.11 4.55 17.14
N GLY A 88 -7.60 3.52 17.82
CA GLY A 88 -6.82 2.42 17.21
C GLY A 88 -7.58 1.54 16.19
N THR A 89 -8.79 1.94 15.79
CA THR A 89 -9.56 1.31 14.72
C THR A 89 -8.98 1.76 13.38
N ALA A 90 -8.39 0.83 12.63
CA ALA A 90 -7.89 1.14 11.31
C ALA A 90 -9.02 1.13 10.27
N ASP A 91 -8.98 2.09 9.35
CA ASP A 91 -9.82 2.09 8.16
C ASP A 91 -9.34 1.06 7.13
N THR A 92 -8.04 0.77 7.15
CA THR A 92 -7.39 -0.15 6.23
C THR A 92 -6.36 -1.00 6.99
N TYR A 93 -6.45 -2.31 6.82
CA TYR A 93 -5.34 -3.24 7.12
C TYR A 93 -4.84 -3.85 5.81
N PHE A 94 -3.53 -4.03 5.65
CA PHE A 94 -2.97 -4.60 4.44
C PHE A 94 -1.60 -5.24 4.62
N LYS A 95 -1.28 -6.18 3.73
CA LYS A 95 0.05 -6.79 3.55
C LYS A 95 0.46 -6.70 2.09
N VAL A 96 1.76 -6.57 1.88
CA VAL A 96 2.33 -6.58 0.54
C VAL A 96 3.37 -7.69 0.42
N HIS A 97 3.22 -8.53 -0.60
CA HIS A 97 4.17 -9.59 -0.94
C HIS A 97 4.50 -9.48 -2.43
N GLY A 98 5.64 -8.90 -2.75
CA GLY A 98 6.01 -8.57 -4.14
C GLY A 98 4.97 -7.66 -4.79
N ASN A 99 4.35 -8.11 -5.88
CA ASN A 99 3.31 -7.36 -6.57
C ASN A 99 1.90 -7.57 -5.99
N LEU A 100 1.68 -8.56 -5.13
CA LEU A 100 0.37 -8.84 -4.54
C LEU A 100 0.14 -7.99 -3.29
N VAL A 101 -1.03 -7.35 -3.23
CA VAL A 101 -1.51 -6.62 -2.06
C VAL A 101 -2.76 -7.31 -1.56
N THR A 102 -2.73 -7.77 -0.31
CA THR A 102 -3.92 -8.24 0.41
C THR A 102 -4.37 -7.14 1.34
N TYR A 103 -5.64 -6.81 1.34
CA TYR A 103 -6.17 -5.76 2.21
C TYR A 103 -7.53 -6.14 2.77
N HIS A 104 -7.86 -5.54 3.91
CA HIS A 104 -9.06 -5.87 4.65
C HIS A 104 -9.96 -4.64 4.83
N SER A 105 -11.26 -4.85 4.75
CA SER A 105 -12.30 -3.89 5.14
C SER A 105 -13.12 -4.48 6.26
N LEU A 106 -13.53 -3.64 7.21
CA LEU A 106 -14.48 -4.02 8.24
C LEU A 106 -15.90 -3.73 7.73
N GLU A 107 -16.75 -4.75 7.77
CA GLU A 107 -18.20 -4.59 7.61
C GLU A 107 -18.79 -4.27 8.99
N PRO A 108 -19.33 -3.05 9.21
CA PRO A 108 -19.89 -2.68 10.50
C PRO A 108 -20.95 -3.67 10.95
N THR A 109 -21.04 -3.90 12.26
CA THR A 109 -22.16 -4.67 12.83
C THR A 109 -23.49 -3.96 12.58
N LYS A 110 -24.62 -4.65 12.81
CA LYS A 110 -25.96 -4.05 12.65
C LYS A 110 -26.16 -2.74 13.44
N ASN A 111 -25.40 -2.54 14.51
CA ASN A 111 -25.44 -1.34 15.36
C ASN A 111 -24.36 -0.30 14.97
N GLY A 112 -23.71 -0.45 13.82
CA GLY A 112 -22.64 0.44 13.35
C GLY A 112 -21.29 0.28 14.06
N GLY A 113 -21.20 -0.64 15.04
CA GLY A 113 -19.98 -0.89 15.80
C GLY A 113 -18.93 -1.67 15.01
N VAL A 114 -17.66 -1.39 15.31
CA VAL A 114 -16.48 -2.08 14.74
C VAL A 114 -16.04 -3.30 15.57
N ALA A 115 -16.45 -3.36 16.84
CA ALA A 115 -16.23 -4.54 17.69
C ALA A 115 -17.06 -5.71 17.17
N GLY A 116 -16.41 -6.83 16.86
CA GLY A 116 -17.07 -8.00 16.26
C GLY A 116 -17.44 -7.85 14.78
N ALA A 117 -17.02 -6.75 14.12
CA ALA A 117 -17.23 -6.55 12.70
C ALA A 117 -16.61 -7.67 11.86
N LYS A 118 -17.31 -8.07 10.79
CA LYS A 118 -16.79 -9.08 9.88
C LYS A 118 -15.63 -8.47 9.08
N VAL A 119 -14.48 -9.13 9.16
CA VAL A 119 -13.31 -8.78 8.35
C VAL A 119 -13.45 -9.38 6.97
N LEU A 120 -13.66 -8.54 5.95
CA LEU A 120 -13.64 -8.93 4.55
C LEU A 120 -12.20 -8.82 4.02
N THR A 121 -11.78 -9.81 3.24
CA THR A 121 -10.43 -9.88 2.65
C THR A 121 -10.53 -9.68 1.15
N HIS A 122 -9.66 -8.82 0.63
CA HIS A 122 -9.61 -8.44 -0.77
C HIS A 122 -8.18 -8.53 -1.27
N HIS A 123 -8.04 -8.60 -2.59
CA HIS A 123 -6.74 -8.62 -3.26
C HIS A 123 -6.67 -7.57 -4.36
N THR A 124 -5.48 -7.00 -4.53
CA THR A 124 -5.13 -6.19 -5.70
C THR A 124 -3.64 -6.32 -5.97
N THR A 125 -3.11 -5.55 -6.91
CA THR A 125 -1.68 -5.53 -7.21
C THR A 125 -1.08 -4.15 -7.08
N VAL A 126 0.22 -4.08 -6.77
CA VAL A 126 0.97 -2.83 -6.73
C VAL A 126 0.90 -2.13 -8.09
N SER A 127 1.03 -2.87 -9.20
CA SER A 127 0.86 -2.32 -10.54
C SER A 127 -0.52 -1.70 -10.77
N ASN A 128 -1.59 -2.35 -10.30
CA ASN A 128 -2.95 -1.80 -10.43
C ASN A 128 -3.14 -0.53 -9.58
N LEU A 129 -2.64 -0.54 -8.33
CA LEU A 129 -2.67 0.63 -7.47
C LEU A 129 -1.90 1.81 -8.10
N LYS A 130 -0.70 1.55 -8.63
CA LYS A 130 0.09 2.58 -9.31
C LYS A 130 -0.64 3.13 -10.53
N LYS A 131 -1.22 2.27 -11.38
CA LYS A 131 -2.00 2.70 -12.56
C LYS A 131 -3.12 3.70 -12.19
N HIS A 132 -3.84 3.43 -11.12
CA HIS A 132 -5.03 4.22 -10.75
C HIS A 132 -4.77 5.39 -9.79
N TYR A 133 -3.71 5.33 -8.98
CA TYR A 133 -3.47 6.29 -7.89
C TYR A 133 -2.06 6.88 -7.87
N TYR A 134 -1.15 6.47 -8.77
CA TYR A 134 0.24 6.96 -8.83
C TYR A 134 0.81 7.07 -10.27
N GLY A 135 -0.04 6.96 -11.30
CA GLY A 135 0.37 6.80 -12.70
C GLY A 135 0.82 8.10 -13.35
N ASN A 136 0.20 9.22 -12.98
CA ASN A 136 0.54 10.56 -13.48
C ASN A 136 1.06 11.49 -12.39
N HIS A 137 1.59 12.66 -12.79
CA HIS A 137 2.20 13.63 -11.87
C HIS A 137 1.24 14.09 -10.76
N LYS A 138 -0.03 14.41 -11.10
CA LYS A 138 -1.03 14.86 -10.12
C LYS A 138 -1.31 13.80 -9.06
N GLN A 139 -1.44 12.54 -9.47
CA GLN A 139 -1.60 11.39 -8.59
C GLN A 139 -0.39 11.20 -7.67
N ARG A 140 0.83 11.25 -8.21
CA ARG A 140 2.07 11.15 -7.43
C ARG A 140 2.19 12.25 -6.39
N SER A 141 2.00 13.51 -6.80
CA SER A 141 2.06 14.67 -5.89
C SER A 141 1.04 14.56 -4.76
N LYS A 142 -0.15 14.03 -5.04
CA LYS A 142 -1.18 13.77 -4.02
C LYS A 142 -0.74 12.70 -3.02
N VAL A 143 -0.33 11.52 -3.49
CA VAL A 143 0.11 10.42 -2.60
C VAL A 143 1.35 10.84 -1.80
N ASN A 144 2.30 11.55 -2.42
CA ASN A 144 3.48 12.08 -1.75
C ASN A 144 3.12 13.14 -0.68
N ARG A 145 2.08 13.95 -0.91
CA ARG A 145 1.56 14.87 0.12
C ARG A 145 0.99 14.08 1.30
N TYR A 146 0.18 13.06 1.04
CA TYR A 146 -0.38 12.20 2.09
C TYR A 146 0.69 11.47 2.88
N ASP A 147 1.72 10.96 2.22
CA ASP A 147 2.86 10.28 2.86
C ASP A 147 3.60 11.18 3.87
N ARG A 148 3.68 12.49 3.58
CA ARG A 148 4.30 13.48 4.48
C ARG A 148 3.44 13.84 5.68
N ILE A 149 2.12 13.89 5.55
CA ILE A 149 1.23 14.37 6.62
C ILE A 149 0.73 13.25 7.54
N ILE A 150 0.63 12.02 7.04
CA ILE A 150 0.27 10.85 7.84
C ILE A 150 1.44 10.54 8.78
N LYS A 151 1.20 10.45 10.09
CA LYS A 151 2.26 10.18 11.06
C LYS A 151 2.49 8.67 11.20
N ASN A 152 3.73 8.26 11.46
CA ASN A 152 3.98 6.90 11.89
C ASN A 152 3.56 6.80 13.37
N SER A 153 2.64 5.89 13.70
CA SER A 153 2.25 5.67 15.10
C SER A 153 3.30 4.80 15.80
N THR A 154 3.44 4.98 17.11
CA THR A 154 4.23 4.10 17.99
C THR A 154 3.36 3.11 18.76
N TRP A 155 2.03 3.24 18.65
CA TRP A 155 1.05 2.38 19.31
C TRP A 155 0.95 1.04 18.56
#